data_AF-S0FEW3-F1
#
_entry.id   AF-S0FEW3-F1
#
_cell.length_a   1.000
_cell.length_b   1.000
_cell.length_c   1.000
_cell.angle_alpha   90.00
_cell.angle_beta   90.00
_cell.angle_gamma   90.00
#
_symmetry.space_group_name_H-M   'P 1'
#
loop_
_entity.id
_entity.type
_entity.pdbx_description
1 polymer ?
#
loop_
_entity_poly.entity_id
_entity_poly.type
_entity_poly.pdbx_seq_one_letter_code
_entity_poly.pdbx_strand_id
1 'polypeptide(L)'
;MNNIKDLIIKAKHINNELTSLPSNLYICKVEIDCIPTLQTGIYRRISPMLRERYNNFGSWENATHGDWLSIDDMKELWKEKPTSYIENIKHQLHSCSQNWPNDACSLFKDNRISVFAADVNSFERIYIVWLDEVDEPEIWVYDSNGMARYKNLMCYLEAYLEDDLSAYNKLFI
;
A
#
# COMPACT_ATOMS: atom_id res chain seq x y z
N MET A 1 -3.34 17.47 15.84
CA MET A 1 -3.74 16.66 14.68
C MET A 1 -2.49 15.98 14.19
N ASN A 2 -2.41 14.65 14.27
CA ASN A 2 -1.24 13.94 13.71
C ASN A 2 -1.32 14.05 12.18
N ASN A 3 -0.24 14.49 11.53
CA ASN A 3 -0.14 14.46 10.08
C ASN A 3 0.38 13.09 9.63
N ILE A 4 0.29 12.77 8.33
CA ILE A 4 0.71 11.46 7.80
C ILE A 4 2.19 11.21 8.08
N LYS A 5 3.02 12.25 7.97
CA LYS A 5 4.46 12.16 8.23
C LYS A 5 4.77 11.67 9.64
N ASP A 6 4.15 12.26 10.66
CA ASP A 6 4.38 11.94 12.06
C ASP A 6 3.91 10.52 12.39
N LEU A 7 2.79 10.09 11.80
CA LEU A 7 2.30 8.71 11.94
C LEU A 7 3.28 7.69 11.35
N ILE A 8 3.83 7.95 10.16
CA ILE A 8 4.83 7.06 9.53
C ILE A 8 6.11 7.01 10.35
N ILE A 9 6.58 8.14 10.91
CA ILE A 9 7.77 8.15 11.77
C ILE A 9 7.56 7.30 13.03
N LYS A 10 6.38 7.41 13.67
CA LYS A 10 6.02 6.56 14.82
C LYS A 10 5.95 5.10 14.41
N ALA A 11 5.32 4.80 13.28
CA ALA A 11 5.18 3.44 12.76
C ALA A 11 6.57 2.81 12.51
N LYS A 12 7.50 3.60 11.98
CA LYS A 12 8.89 3.17 11.77
C LYS A 12 9.60 2.85 13.07
N HIS A 13 9.42 3.68 14.09
CA HIS A 13 10.01 3.44 15.40
C HIS A 13 9.54 2.09 15.97
N ILE A 14 8.24 1.84 15.96
CA ILE A 14 7.65 0.58 16.42
C ILE A 14 8.16 -0.59 15.59
N ASN A 15 8.16 -0.48 14.26
CA ASN A 15 8.64 -1.55 13.39
C ASN A 15 10.10 -1.93 13.72
N ASN A 16 10.97 -0.95 13.94
CA ASN A 16 12.36 -1.18 14.32
C ASN A 16 12.54 -1.84 15.71
N GLU A 17 11.55 -1.74 16.60
CA GLU A 17 11.55 -2.46 17.88
C GLU A 17 11.07 -3.91 17.73
N LEU A 18 10.20 -4.17 16.76
CA LEU A 18 9.59 -5.48 16.51
C LEU A 18 10.43 -6.38 15.59
N THR A 19 11.19 -5.81 14.66
CA THR A 19 12.00 -6.55 13.70
C THR A 19 13.49 -6.31 13.86
N SER A 20 14.29 -7.35 13.64
CA SER A 20 15.75 -7.26 13.52
C SER A 20 16.22 -6.94 12.10
N LEU A 21 15.31 -6.91 11.12
CA LEU A 21 15.62 -6.59 9.74
C LEU A 21 15.83 -5.09 9.56
N PRO A 22 16.77 -4.67 8.69
CA PRO A 22 16.91 -3.27 8.31
C PRO A 22 15.61 -2.74 7.71
N SER A 23 14.99 -1.75 8.37
CA SER A 23 13.74 -1.11 7.94
C SER A 23 14.03 0.31 7.46
N ASN A 24 14.56 0.39 6.23
CA ASN A 24 15.02 1.64 5.62
C ASN A 24 13.85 2.41 5.02
N LEU A 25 13.76 3.69 5.37
CA LEU A 25 12.75 4.60 4.83
C LEU A 25 13.45 5.59 3.89
N TYR A 26 13.12 5.52 2.61
CA TYR A 26 13.77 6.32 1.57
C TYR A 26 12.94 7.55 1.24
N ILE A 27 13.62 8.68 1.00
CA ILE A 27 12.97 9.95 0.64
C ILE A 27 12.70 9.95 -0.87
N CYS A 28 11.52 10.42 -1.28
CA CYS A 28 11.26 10.66 -2.69
C CYS A 28 11.96 11.96 -3.14
N LYS A 29 12.73 11.90 -4.22
CA LYS A 29 13.50 13.04 -4.73
C LYS A 29 12.73 13.91 -5.72
N VAL A 30 11.51 13.50 -6.06
CA VAL A 30 10.67 14.13 -7.08
C VAL A 30 9.28 14.32 -6.52
N GLU A 31 8.63 15.42 -6.90
CA GLU A 31 7.22 15.60 -6.58
C GLU A 31 6.38 14.63 -7.40
N ILE A 32 5.42 13.98 -6.73
CA ILE A 32 4.53 12.99 -7.33
C ILE A 32 3.12 13.57 -7.41
N ASP A 33 2.58 13.65 -8.62
CA ASP A 33 1.20 14.10 -8.86
C ASP A 33 0.23 12.97 -9.18
N CYS A 34 0.76 11.80 -9.55
CA CYS A 34 -0.01 10.68 -10.05
C CYS A 34 0.55 9.36 -9.54
N ILE A 35 -0.34 8.42 -9.22
CA ILE A 35 -0.02 7.06 -8.81
C ILE A 35 -0.33 6.09 -9.96
N PRO A 36 0.61 5.21 -10.34
CA PRO A 36 0.36 4.14 -11.31
C PRO A 36 -0.72 3.17 -10.81
N THR A 37 -1.63 2.75 -11.68
CA THR A 37 -2.57 1.66 -11.39
C THR A 37 -2.03 0.32 -11.89
N LEU A 38 -2.72 -0.80 -11.64
CA LEU A 38 -2.36 -2.09 -12.23
C LEU A 38 -2.54 -2.11 -13.75
N GLN A 39 -3.41 -1.25 -14.30
CA GLN A 39 -3.57 -1.13 -15.74
C GLN A 39 -2.42 -0.30 -16.34
N THR A 40 -1.67 -0.90 -17.26
CA THR A 40 -0.54 -0.27 -17.95
C THR A 40 -0.90 1.09 -18.56
N GLY A 41 -0.11 2.10 -18.23
CA GLY A 41 -0.27 3.46 -18.75
C GLY A 41 -1.42 4.26 -18.13
N ILE A 42 -2.18 3.66 -17.20
CA ILE A 42 -3.25 4.36 -16.50
C ILE A 42 -2.78 4.79 -15.11
N TYR A 43 -2.99 6.07 -14.82
CA TYR A 43 -2.63 6.71 -13.58
C TYR A 43 -3.85 7.31 -12.90
N ARG A 44 -3.78 7.43 -11.58
CA ARG A 44 -4.75 8.17 -10.76
C ARG A 44 -4.09 9.39 -10.16
N ARG A 45 -4.84 10.50 -10.11
CA ARG A 45 -4.36 11.72 -9.45
C ARG A 45 -4.12 11.39 -7.98
N ILE A 46 -2.97 11.79 -7.46
CA ILE A 46 -2.61 11.54 -6.07
C ILE A 46 -3.56 12.28 -5.12
N SER A 47 -4.03 11.59 -4.08
CA SER A 47 -4.84 12.20 -3.01
C SER A 47 -3.96 13.00 -2.05
N PRO A 48 -4.54 13.92 -1.24
CA PRO A 48 -3.78 14.68 -0.24
C PRO A 48 -2.91 13.84 0.70
N MET A 49 -3.45 12.75 1.29
CA MET A 49 -2.69 11.91 2.22
C MET A 49 -1.58 11.13 1.52
N LEU A 50 -1.84 10.60 0.32
CA LEU A 50 -0.80 9.93 -0.48
C LEU A 50 0.28 10.92 -0.91
N ARG A 51 -0.09 12.16 -1.25
CA ARG A 51 0.88 13.21 -1.58
C ARG A 51 1.80 13.48 -0.40
N GLU A 52 1.26 13.59 0.81
CA GLU A 52 2.08 13.75 2.01
C GLU A 52 3.00 12.55 2.22
N ARG A 53 2.50 11.32 2.05
CA ARG A 53 3.31 10.09 2.11
C ARG A 53 4.45 10.15 1.11
N TYR A 54 4.18 10.27 -0.19
CA TYR A 54 5.21 10.20 -1.23
C TYR A 54 6.19 11.38 -1.19
N ASN A 55 5.74 12.60 -0.85
CA ASN A 55 6.63 13.75 -0.77
C ASN A 55 7.62 13.65 0.40
N ASN A 56 7.26 12.98 1.50
CA ASN A 56 8.18 12.75 2.61
C ASN A 56 8.97 11.45 2.43
N PHE A 57 8.32 10.39 1.94
CA PHE A 57 8.85 9.03 1.91
C PHE A 57 8.46 8.32 0.59
N GLY A 58 9.46 8.02 -0.23
CA GLY A 58 9.32 7.36 -1.53
C GLY A 58 9.08 5.86 -1.42
N SER A 59 9.76 5.17 -0.53
CA SER A 59 9.58 3.74 -0.26
C SER A 59 10.01 3.38 1.16
N TRP A 60 9.59 2.22 1.63
CA TRP A 60 9.95 1.69 2.95
C TRP A 60 10.21 0.19 2.86
N GLU A 61 11.45 -0.22 3.08
CA GLU A 61 11.85 -1.63 3.16
C GLU A 61 11.46 -2.27 4.50
N ASN A 62 11.06 -3.54 4.44
CA ASN A 62 10.69 -4.38 5.58
C ASN A 62 9.70 -3.67 6.51
N ALA A 63 8.77 -2.90 5.95
CA ALA A 63 7.66 -2.32 6.68
C ALA A 63 6.64 -3.41 7.03
N THR A 64 5.71 -3.08 7.92
CA THR A 64 4.57 -3.95 8.22
C THR A 64 3.76 -4.18 6.93
N HIS A 65 3.40 -5.44 6.69
CA HIS A 65 2.74 -5.91 5.47
C HIS A 65 3.56 -5.79 4.19
N GLY A 66 4.89 -5.78 4.35
CA GLY A 66 5.86 -5.84 3.27
C GLY A 66 6.41 -4.49 2.85
N ASP A 67 7.19 -4.50 1.78
CA ASP A 67 7.88 -3.31 1.31
C ASP A 67 6.86 -2.32 0.74
N TRP A 68 6.87 -1.09 1.26
CA TRP A 68 6.09 -0.01 0.67
C TRP A 68 6.74 0.45 -0.61
N LEU A 69 6.05 0.21 -1.72
CA LEU A 69 6.59 0.41 -3.06
C LEU A 69 6.75 1.89 -3.38
N SER A 70 7.83 2.21 -4.09
CA SER A 70 7.99 3.50 -4.76
C SER A 70 7.13 3.59 -6.01
N ILE A 71 6.98 4.80 -6.55
CA ILE A 71 6.30 5.02 -7.82
C ILE A 71 7.00 4.28 -8.97
N ASP A 72 8.32 4.17 -8.92
CA ASP A 72 9.08 3.45 -9.94
C ASP A 72 8.90 1.94 -9.82
N ASP A 73 8.84 1.40 -8.59
CA ASP A 73 8.47 -0.02 -8.36
C ASP A 73 7.07 -0.32 -8.91
N MET A 74 6.10 0.58 -8.69
CA MET A 74 4.76 0.43 -9.24
C MET A 74 4.74 0.47 -10.77
N LYS A 75 5.54 1.33 -11.41
CA LYS A 75 5.66 1.36 -12.87
C LYS A 75 6.38 0.12 -13.41
N GLU A 76 7.30 -0.44 -12.63
CA GLU A 76 8.01 -1.67 -12.99
C GLU A 76 7.02 -2.82 -13.21
N LEU A 77 5.89 -2.85 -12.49
CA LEU A 77 4.81 -3.82 -12.69
C LEU A 77 4.28 -3.84 -14.12
N TRP A 78 4.39 -2.74 -14.88
CA TRP A 78 3.92 -2.67 -16.27
C TRP A 78 4.90 -3.25 -17.29
N LYS A 79 6.16 -3.45 -16.90
CA LYS A 79 7.16 -3.97 -17.82
C LYS A 79 6.90 -5.44 -18.14
N GLU A 80 7.23 -5.83 -19.37
CA GLU A 80 7.26 -7.24 -19.78
C GLU A 80 8.37 -8.02 -19.06
N LYS A 81 9.49 -7.35 -18.77
CA LYS A 81 10.65 -7.90 -18.08
C LYS A 81 11.03 -7.02 -16.89
N PRO A 82 10.27 -7.08 -15.78
CA PRO A 82 10.59 -6.35 -14.56
C PRO A 82 11.78 -6.98 -13.84
N THR A 83 12.20 -6.38 -12.72
CA THR A 83 13.16 -7.04 -11.81
C THR A 83 12.55 -8.33 -11.23
N SER A 84 13.38 -9.30 -10.84
CA SER A 84 12.90 -10.57 -10.27
C SER A 84 12.04 -10.38 -9.02
N TYR A 85 12.32 -9.34 -8.23
CA TYR A 85 11.50 -8.98 -7.07
C TYR A 85 10.08 -8.56 -7.49
N ILE A 86 9.97 -7.64 -8.44
CA ILE A 86 8.68 -7.17 -8.96
C ILE A 86 7.94 -8.26 -9.74
N GLU A 87 8.67 -9.13 -10.45
CA GLU A 87 8.11 -10.33 -11.10
C GLU A 87 7.40 -11.24 -10.09
N ASN A 88 8.04 -11.50 -8.94
CA ASN A 88 7.43 -12.28 -7.86
C ASN A 88 6.15 -11.62 -7.31
N ILE A 89 6.17 -10.29 -7.13
CA ILE A 89 4.97 -9.53 -6.75
C ILE A 89 3.88 -9.72 -7.81
N LYS A 90 4.18 -9.56 -9.11
CA LYS A 90 3.18 -9.78 -10.19
C LYS A 90 2.57 -11.18 -10.14
N HIS A 91 3.39 -12.22 -9.94
CA HIS A 91 2.91 -13.59 -9.82
C HIS A 91 2.02 -13.81 -8.60
N GLN A 92 2.38 -13.23 -7.45
CA GLN A 92 1.58 -13.24 -6.24
C GLN A 92 0.22 -12.58 -6.48
N LEU A 93 0.20 -11.37 -7.04
CA LEU A 93 -1.03 -10.63 -7.34
C LEU A 93 -1.97 -11.43 -8.25
N HIS A 94 -1.42 -12.00 -9.32
CA HIS A 94 -2.18 -12.86 -10.22
C HIS A 94 -2.77 -14.07 -9.48
N SER A 95 -1.96 -14.76 -8.68
CA SER A 95 -2.38 -15.94 -7.92
C SER A 95 -3.48 -15.61 -6.90
N CYS A 96 -3.35 -14.49 -6.17
CA CYS A 96 -4.37 -14.03 -5.24
C CYS A 96 -5.69 -13.70 -5.95
N SER A 97 -5.63 -12.99 -7.08
CA SER A 97 -6.83 -12.61 -7.86
C SER A 97 -7.65 -13.80 -8.38
N GLN A 98 -7.00 -14.94 -8.63
CA GLN A 98 -7.68 -16.14 -9.13
C GLN A 98 -8.25 -17.02 -8.00
N ASN A 99 -7.59 -17.01 -6.83
CA ASN A 99 -7.89 -17.97 -5.76
C ASN A 99 -8.69 -17.36 -4.61
N TRP A 100 -8.73 -16.03 -4.46
CA TRP A 100 -9.46 -15.36 -3.38
C TRP A 100 -10.53 -14.42 -3.94
N PRO A 101 -11.81 -14.85 -4.00
CA PRO A 101 -12.88 -14.07 -4.62
C PRO A 101 -13.12 -12.68 -4.02
N ASN A 102 -12.70 -12.46 -2.77
CA ASN A 102 -12.83 -11.18 -2.08
C ASN A 102 -11.59 -10.28 -2.20
N ASP A 103 -10.57 -10.71 -2.96
CA ASP A 103 -9.41 -9.89 -3.26
C ASP A 103 -9.79 -8.66 -4.09
N ALA A 104 -9.13 -7.53 -3.85
CA ALA A 104 -9.43 -6.28 -4.55
C ALA A 104 -9.24 -6.43 -6.06
N CYS A 105 -8.24 -7.21 -6.49
CA CYS A 105 -7.98 -7.52 -7.90
C CYS A 105 -9.04 -8.45 -8.51
N SER A 106 -9.80 -9.18 -7.69
CA SER A 106 -10.95 -9.97 -8.15
C SER A 106 -12.23 -9.12 -8.23
N LEU A 107 -12.34 -8.09 -7.38
CA LEU A 107 -13.54 -7.26 -7.24
C LEU A 107 -13.57 -6.02 -8.14
N PHE A 108 -12.41 -5.43 -8.43
CA PHE A 108 -12.30 -4.18 -9.19
C PHE A 108 -11.46 -4.34 -10.45
N LYS A 109 -11.68 -3.44 -11.42
CA LYS A 109 -10.85 -3.34 -12.61
C LYS A 109 -9.45 -2.84 -12.26
N ASP A 110 -8.45 -3.27 -13.02
CA ASP A 110 -7.04 -2.90 -12.82
C ASP A 110 -6.80 -1.38 -12.78
N ASN A 111 -7.59 -0.56 -13.50
CA ASN A 111 -7.49 0.90 -13.44
C ASN A 111 -8.04 1.54 -12.14
N ARG A 112 -8.51 0.73 -11.19
CA ARG A 112 -9.02 1.14 -9.88
C ARG A 112 -8.12 0.69 -8.75
N ILE A 113 -7.00 0.05 -9.05
CA ILE A 113 -6.14 -0.58 -8.04
C ILE A 113 -4.71 -0.13 -8.26
N SER A 114 -4.04 0.27 -7.19
CA SER A 114 -2.58 0.42 -7.15
C SER A 114 -2.03 -0.47 -6.04
N VAL A 115 -0.81 -1.01 -6.23
CA VAL A 115 -0.14 -1.82 -5.20
C VAL A 115 0.64 -0.88 -4.31
N PHE A 116 0.27 -0.76 -3.04
CA PHE A 116 0.94 0.11 -2.09
C PHE A 116 2.13 -0.57 -1.41
N ALA A 117 1.93 -1.81 -0.96
CA ALA A 117 2.95 -2.63 -0.32
C ALA A 117 2.76 -4.11 -0.68
N ALA A 118 3.84 -4.87 -0.63
CA ALA A 118 3.81 -6.32 -0.82
C ALA A 118 5.01 -6.99 -0.12
N ASP A 119 4.78 -8.17 0.45
CA ASP A 119 5.84 -9.09 0.84
C ASP A 119 5.72 -10.38 0.01
N VAL A 120 6.79 -10.67 -0.73
CA VAL A 120 6.91 -11.85 -1.59
C VAL A 120 6.97 -13.16 -0.80
N ASN A 121 7.29 -13.12 0.49
CA ASN A 121 7.44 -14.33 1.32
C ASN A 121 6.15 -14.69 2.06
N SER A 122 5.54 -13.74 2.75
CA SER A 122 4.34 -13.96 3.55
C SER A 122 3.03 -13.84 2.77
N PHE A 123 3.08 -13.39 1.52
CA PHE A 123 1.92 -13.07 0.68
C PHE A 123 1.09 -11.87 1.19
N GLU A 124 1.58 -11.15 2.20
CA GLU A 124 0.98 -9.92 2.68
C GLU A 124 1.07 -8.83 1.61
N ARG A 125 0.03 -7.99 1.53
CA ARG A 125 -0.07 -6.92 0.54
C ARG A 125 -1.06 -5.86 0.96
N ILE A 126 -0.82 -4.66 0.47
CA ILE A 126 -1.72 -3.52 0.63
C ILE A 126 -2.05 -2.97 -0.76
N TYR A 127 -3.34 -2.78 -1.01
CA TYR A 127 -3.83 -2.07 -2.18
C TYR A 127 -4.35 -0.69 -1.84
N ILE A 128 -4.16 0.23 -2.78
CA ILE A 128 -4.92 1.48 -2.89
C ILE A 128 -6.11 1.19 -3.81
N VAL A 129 -7.32 1.39 -3.31
CA VAL A 129 -8.56 1.19 -4.08
C VAL A 129 -9.20 2.54 -4.38
N TRP A 130 -9.24 2.89 -5.66
CA TRP A 130 -9.69 4.18 -6.16
C TRP A 130 -11.20 4.17 -6.41
N LEU A 131 -11.97 4.76 -5.51
CA LEU A 131 -13.42 4.94 -5.66
C LEU A 131 -13.76 6.26 -6.38
N ASP A 132 -14.94 6.33 -7.00
CA ASP A 132 -15.41 7.58 -7.59
C ASP A 132 -15.96 8.51 -6.50
N GLU A 133 -15.89 9.82 -6.74
CA GLU A 133 -16.48 10.86 -5.88
C GLU A 133 -15.93 10.93 -4.45
N VAL A 134 -14.76 10.34 -4.20
CA VAL A 134 -14.05 10.44 -2.92
C VAL A 134 -12.64 10.97 -3.17
N ASP A 135 -12.20 11.91 -2.33
CA ASP A 135 -10.86 12.52 -2.44
C ASP A 135 -9.74 11.56 -2.04
N GLU A 136 -9.95 10.78 -0.98
CA GLU A 136 -9.00 9.79 -0.47
C GLU A 136 -9.40 8.39 -0.90
N PRO A 137 -8.49 7.59 -1.49
CA PRO A 137 -8.76 6.19 -1.79
C PRO A 137 -8.78 5.35 -0.52
N GLU A 138 -9.46 4.21 -0.60
CA GLU A 138 -9.43 3.21 0.47
C GLU A 138 -8.10 2.45 0.47
N ILE A 139 -7.70 2.00 1.65
CA ILE A 139 -6.53 1.15 1.85
C ILE A 139 -7.01 -0.24 2.25
N TRP A 140 -6.73 -1.24 1.41
CA TRP A 140 -7.13 -2.62 1.65
C TRP A 140 -5.89 -3.43 1.99
N VAL A 141 -5.85 -3.98 3.20
CA VAL A 141 -4.73 -4.74 3.74
C VAL A 141 -5.10 -6.21 3.77
N TYR A 142 -4.20 -7.04 3.28
CA TYR A 142 -4.29 -8.49 3.36
C TYR A 142 -3.08 -9.00 4.09
N ASP A 143 -3.33 -9.63 5.23
CA ASP A 143 -2.30 -10.17 6.10
C ASP A 143 -2.67 -11.59 6.56
N SER A 144 -1.86 -12.16 7.45
CA SER A 144 -2.15 -13.46 8.06
C SER A 144 -3.48 -13.53 8.85
N ASN A 145 -4.05 -12.39 9.25
CA ASN A 145 -5.33 -12.30 9.95
C ASN A 145 -6.54 -12.16 9.01
N GLY A 146 -6.31 -12.00 7.71
CA GLY A 146 -7.35 -11.95 6.69
C GLY A 146 -7.32 -10.66 5.88
N MET A 147 -8.46 -9.99 5.79
CA MET A 147 -8.63 -8.76 5.02
C MET A 147 -9.20 -7.67 5.91
N ALA A 148 -8.51 -6.53 5.95
CA ALA A 148 -8.96 -5.30 6.60
C ALA A 148 -9.12 -4.19 5.55
N ARG A 149 -10.16 -3.36 5.71
CA ARG A 149 -10.45 -2.23 4.82
C ARG A 149 -10.48 -0.94 5.63
N TYR A 150 -9.68 0.02 5.21
CA TYR A 150 -9.59 1.33 5.85
C TYR A 150 -10.05 2.41 4.88
N LYS A 151 -10.79 3.38 5.42
CA LYS A 151 -11.34 4.49 4.65
C LYS A 151 -10.28 5.31 3.91
N ASN A 152 -9.09 5.43 4.49
CA ASN A 152 -7.95 6.17 3.94
C ASN A 152 -6.65 5.78 4.67
N LEU A 153 -5.53 6.37 4.23
CA LEU A 153 -4.20 6.11 4.79
C LEU A 153 -4.08 6.46 6.28
N MET A 154 -4.73 7.54 6.74
CA MET A 154 -4.70 7.94 8.14
C MET A 154 -5.34 6.87 9.03
N CYS A 155 -6.53 6.38 8.66
CA CYS A 155 -7.22 5.34 9.43
C CYS A 155 -6.40 4.03 9.50
N TYR A 156 -5.72 3.67 8.41
CA TYR A 156 -4.79 2.53 8.42
C TYR A 156 -3.63 2.73 9.38
N LEU A 157 -2.97 3.90 9.33
CA LEU A 157 -1.83 4.20 10.19
C LEU A 157 -2.21 4.29 11.66
N GLU A 158 -3.35 4.89 11.98
CA GLU A 158 -3.85 4.97 13.35
C GLU A 158 -4.17 3.57 13.90
N ALA A 159 -4.88 2.74 13.13
CA ALA A 159 -5.16 1.36 13.51
C ALA A 159 -3.90 0.54 13.75
N TYR A 160 -2.90 0.70 12.88
CA TYR A 160 -1.59 0.05 13.05
C TYR A 160 -0.89 0.47 14.34
N LEU A 161 -0.87 1.77 14.66
CA LEU A 161 -0.21 2.28 15.86
C LEU A 161 -0.93 1.89 17.16
N GLU A 162 -2.23 1.65 17.10
CA GLU A 162 -3.04 1.24 18.25
C GLU A 162 -3.05 -0.29 18.47
N ASP A 163 -2.41 -1.05 17.58
CA ASP A 163 -2.54 -2.53 17.51
C ASP A 163 -4.02 -2.97 17.48
N ASP A 164 -4.90 -2.11 16.96
CA ASP A 164 -6.34 -2.32 16.97
C ASP A 164 -6.79 -2.96 15.65
N LEU A 165 -6.62 -4.28 15.58
CA LEU A 165 -7.12 -5.11 14.49
C LEU A 165 -8.66 -5.03 14.32
N SER A 166 -9.42 -4.43 15.23
CA SER A 166 -10.88 -4.25 15.09
C SER A 166 -11.29 -2.92 14.41
N ALA A 167 -10.34 -2.01 14.17
CA ALA A 167 -10.61 -0.67 13.68
C ALA A 167 -11.19 -0.62 12.25
N TYR A 168 -10.99 -1.66 11.43
CA TYR A 168 -11.49 -1.72 10.05
C TYR A 168 -13.03 -1.69 9.94
N ASN A 169 -13.76 -1.91 11.05
CA ASN A 169 -15.22 -1.83 11.10
C ASN A 169 -15.76 -0.53 11.76
N LYS A 170 -14.93 0.28 12.41
CA LYS A 170 -15.41 1.34 13.31
C LYS A 170 -15.85 2.63 12.61
N LEU A 171 -15.61 2.79 11.31
CA LEU A 171 -15.86 4.05 10.57
C LEU A 171 -16.89 3.95 9.43
N PHE A 172 -17.62 2.84 9.35
CA PHE A 172 -18.76 2.68 8.41
C PHE A 172 -20.13 3.00 9.05
N ILE A 173 -20.15 3.71 10.19
CA ILE A 173 -21.38 4.20 10.84
C ILE A 173 -21.55 5.70 10.56
#